data_AF-A0A554MA58-F1
#
_entry.id   AF-A0A554MA58-F1
#
_cell.length_a   1.000
_cell.length_b   1.000
_cell.length_c   1.000
_cell.angle_alpha   90.00
_cell.angle_beta   90.00
_cell.angle_gamma   90.00
#
_symmetry.space_group_name_H-M   'P 1'
#
loop_
_entity.id
_entity.type
_entity.pdbx_description
1 polymer ?
#
loop_
_entity_poly.entity_id
_entity_poly.type
_entity_poly.pdbx_seq_one_letter_code
_entity_poly.pdbx_strand_id
1 'polypeptide(L)'
;MKKGLFFSVLLLLVVWIPAVCFGGEIFLNYSEESVPAGALPEYESVFLSSFVKSKEEIKNPDKKLSEFLKRLEWLRGEKDSLKILSEIQKSLNSFKYVPEVVDHWNTIGQTVNNGGGDCEDFAVAKAVLVSKFIPDAEIFLVQGFKKSSDDNHAVVIVKVEKEVFVLDNDRNELVIAEDCDYLIPYLAINVRSESFFILSPEKKQPASLLAEYEGK
;
A
#
# COMPACT_ATOMS: atom_id res chain seq x y z
N MET A 1 -32.88 19.67 -63.20
CA MET A 1 -31.69 19.01 -62.60
C MET A 1 -30.62 20.05 -62.31
N LYS A 2 -29.94 19.90 -61.16
CA LYS A 2 -28.92 20.73 -60.50
C LYS A 2 -29.43 21.63 -59.36
N LYS A 3 -28.75 21.43 -58.23
CA LYS A 3 -29.07 21.76 -56.84
C LYS A 3 -28.46 23.12 -56.46
N GLY A 4 -29.05 23.82 -55.49
CA GLY A 4 -28.42 24.91 -54.72
C GLY A 4 -29.19 25.03 -53.39
N LEU A 5 -28.75 24.33 -52.33
CA LEU A 5 -27.81 24.78 -51.29
C LEU A 5 -28.42 25.87 -50.38
N PHE A 6 -29.17 25.43 -49.37
CA PHE A 6 -29.59 26.25 -48.23
C PHE A 6 -28.42 26.33 -47.23
N PHE A 7 -27.90 27.54 -47.01
CA PHE A 7 -26.97 27.84 -45.91
C PHE A 7 -27.81 28.15 -44.66
N SER A 8 -27.74 27.30 -43.65
CA SER A 8 -28.21 27.61 -42.29
C SER A 8 -27.05 28.25 -41.53
N VAL A 9 -27.20 29.52 -41.17
CA VAL A 9 -26.26 30.25 -40.33
C VAL A 9 -26.56 29.86 -38.88
N LEU A 10 -25.72 29.00 -38.29
CA LEU A 10 -25.75 28.70 -36.87
C LEU A 10 -24.96 29.77 -36.12
N LEU A 11 -25.67 30.63 -35.39
CA LEU A 11 -25.12 31.67 -34.53
C LEU A 11 -24.46 31.02 -33.31
N LEU A 12 -23.13 30.97 -33.26
CA LEU A 12 -22.38 30.56 -32.07
C LEU A 12 -22.39 31.69 -31.03
N LEU A 13 -23.23 31.55 -30.00
CA LEU A 13 -23.13 32.33 -28.78
C LEU A 13 -21.88 31.87 -28.01
N VAL A 14 -20.82 32.67 -28.05
CA VAL A 14 -19.67 32.52 -27.16
C VAL A 14 -20.09 33.05 -25.78
N VAL A 15 -20.51 32.16 -24.90
CA VAL A 15 -20.66 32.47 -23.48
C VAL A 15 -19.27 32.39 -22.85
N TRP A 16 -18.72 33.54 -22.48
CA TRP A 16 -17.50 33.63 -21.71
C TRP A 16 -17.85 33.32 -20.25
N ILE A 17 -17.65 32.07 -19.83
CA ILE A 17 -17.75 31.66 -18.43
C ILE A 17 -16.39 31.95 -17.77
N PRO A 18 -16.32 32.71 -16.67
CA PRO A 18 -15.07 32.92 -15.95
C PRO A 18 -14.58 31.57 -15.43
N ALA A 19 -13.30 31.27 -15.65
CA ALA A 19 -12.64 30.08 -15.12
C ALA A 19 -12.72 30.09 -13.58
N VAL A 20 -13.70 29.36 -13.06
CA VAL A 20 -13.77 28.96 -11.65
C VAL A 20 -13.02 27.64 -11.56
N CYS A 21 -12.05 27.58 -10.66
CA CYS A 21 -11.25 26.40 -10.37
C CYS A 21 -12.14 25.16 -10.14
N PHE A 22 -11.98 24.15 -10.99
CA PHE A 22 -12.27 22.77 -10.64
C PHE A 22 -11.01 21.96 -10.89
N GLY A 23 -10.30 21.66 -9.79
CA GLY A 23 -9.43 20.49 -9.76
C GLY A 23 -10.31 19.24 -9.88
N GLY A 24 -9.90 18.32 -10.74
CA GLY A 24 -10.60 17.05 -10.92
C GLY A 24 -10.80 16.67 -12.38
N GLU A 25 -9.73 16.52 -13.16
CA GLU A 25 -9.75 15.75 -14.40
C GLU A 25 -8.38 15.09 -14.64
N ILE A 26 -8.05 14.08 -13.82
CA ILE A 26 -7.17 12.96 -14.21
C ILE A 26 -7.79 11.67 -13.67
N PHE A 27 -9.02 11.37 -14.11
CA PHE A 27 -9.73 10.12 -13.76
C PHE A 27 -10.29 9.47 -15.03
N LEU A 28 -9.43 9.11 -15.97
CA LEU A 28 -9.82 8.21 -17.08
C LEU A 28 -8.59 7.44 -17.55
N ASN A 29 -8.25 6.38 -16.80
CA ASN A 29 -7.62 5.17 -17.34
C ASN A 29 -7.36 4.19 -16.20
N TYR A 30 -8.40 3.69 -15.56
CA TYR A 30 -8.29 2.60 -14.59
C TYR A 30 -8.68 1.31 -15.32
N SER A 31 -7.77 0.34 -15.43
CA SER A 31 -8.21 -1.04 -15.70
C SER A 31 -8.51 -1.65 -14.33
N GLU A 32 -9.70 -1.31 -13.82
CA GLU A 32 -10.28 -1.82 -12.58
C GLU A 32 -10.67 -3.29 -12.74
N GLU A 33 -9.70 -4.19 -12.79
CA GLU A 33 -10.00 -5.59 -12.46
C GLU A 33 -9.28 -5.89 -11.15
N SER A 34 -10.03 -5.83 -10.04
CA SER A 34 -9.68 -6.63 -8.87
C SER A 34 -9.53 -8.06 -9.38
N VAL A 35 -8.33 -8.59 -9.29
CA VAL A 35 -8.08 -9.95 -9.75
C VAL A 35 -8.49 -10.86 -8.59
N PRO A 36 -9.37 -11.85 -8.78
CA PRO A 36 -9.70 -12.79 -7.72
C PRO A 36 -8.41 -13.40 -7.17
N ALA A 37 -8.30 -13.64 -5.86
CA ALA A 37 -7.08 -14.17 -5.23
C ALA A 37 -6.49 -15.37 -6.00
N GLY A 38 -7.35 -16.26 -6.52
CA GLY A 38 -6.95 -17.42 -7.32
C GLY A 38 -6.41 -17.18 -8.74
N ALA A 39 -6.40 -15.93 -9.24
CA ALA A 39 -5.77 -15.59 -10.52
C ALA A 39 -4.31 -15.13 -10.36
N LEU A 40 -3.81 -15.02 -9.13
CA LEU A 40 -2.40 -14.82 -8.78
C LEU A 40 -1.93 -15.86 -7.74
N PRO A 41 -1.94 -17.16 -8.08
CA PRO A 41 -1.77 -18.25 -7.11
C PRO A 41 -0.42 -18.24 -6.38
N GLU A 42 0.63 -17.71 -7.01
CA GLU A 42 1.94 -17.54 -6.39
C GLU A 42 1.90 -16.47 -5.28
N TYR A 43 1.37 -15.28 -5.57
CA TYR A 43 1.21 -14.22 -4.58
C TYR A 43 0.21 -14.58 -3.48
N GLU A 44 -0.86 -15.31 -3.81
CA GLU A 44 -1.80 -15.83 -2.82
C GLU A 44 -1.09 -16.80 -1.87
N SER A 45 -0.31 -17.75 -2.39
CA SER A 45 0.44 -18.71 -1.57
C SER A 45 1.45 -18.02 -0.66
N VAL A 46 2.18 -17.03 -1.20
CA VAL A 46 3.15 -16.23 -0.44
C VAL A 46 2.45 -15.40 0.64
N PHE A 47 1.34 -14.73 0.32
CA PHE A 47 0.56 -13.96 1.30
C PHE A 47 0.00 -14.84 2.43
N LEU A 48 -0.55 -16.02 2.11
CA LEU A 48 -1.08 -16.95 3.11
C LEU A 48 0.04 -17.51 4.01
N SER A 49 1.19 -17.87 3.42
CA SER A 49 2.31 -18.44 4.18
C SER A 49 3.09 -17.42 5.02
N SER A 50 3.00 -16.13 4.70
CA SER A 50 3.67 -15.04 5.43
C SER A 50 2.69 -14.27 6.33
N PHE A 51 1.78 -13.46 5.78
CA PHE A 51 0.89 -12.57 6.52
C PHE A 51 -0.13 -13.33 7.37
N VAL A 52 -0.84 -14.31 6.80
CA VAL A 52 -1.86 -15.05 7.56
C VAL A 52 -1.22 -15.87 8.67
N LYS A 53 -0.10 -16.54 8.39
CA LYS A 53 0.68 -17.25 9.41
C LYS A 53 1.21 -16.30 10.50
N SER A 54 1.65 -15.09 10.15
CA SER A 54 2.08 -14.07 11.11
C SER A 54 0.96 -13.65 12.07
N LYS A 55 -0.30 -13.55 11.60
CA LYS A 55 -1.46 -13.30 12.48
C LYS A 55 -1.62 -14.41 13.53
N GLU A 56 -1.36 -15.66 13.18
CA GLU A 56 -1.41 -16.79 14.13
C GLU A 56 -0.22 -16.78 15.09
N GLU A 57 0.98 -16.44 14.62
CA GLU A 57 2.18 -16.31 15.47
C GLU A 57 2.02 -15.21 16.52
N ILE A 58 1.34 -14.10 16.21
CA ILE A 58 1.05 -13.07 17.23
C ILE A 58 0.14 -13.59 18.36
N LYS A 59 -0.75 -14.56 18.08
CA LYS A 59 -1.61 -15.17 19.11
C LYS A 59 -0.83 -16.14 19.99
N ASN A 60 0.13 -16.85 19.40
CA ASN A 60 0.97 -17.84 20.09
C ASN A 60 2.46 -17.57 19.79
N PRO A 61 3.02 -16.46 20.32
CA PRO A 61 4.36 -16.05 19.95
C PRO A 61 5.41 -16.93 20.62
N ASP A 62 6.50 -17.19 19.91
CA ASP A 62 7.70 -17.73 20.54
C ASP A 62 8.32 -16.73 21.53
N LYS A 63 9.42 -17.12 22.18
CA LYS A 63 10.07 -16.29 23.19
C LYS A 63 10.51 -14.93 22.66
N LYS A 64 11.20 -14.87 21.51
CA LYS A 64 11.76 -13.63 20.97
C LYS A 64 10.64 -12.72 20.45
N LEU A 65 9.66 -13.29 19.75
CA LEU A 65 8.48 -12.54 19.32
C LEU A 65 7.67 -12.03 20.52
N SER A 66 7.52 -12.81 21.58
CA SER A 66 6.84 -12.38 22.81
C SER A 66 7.57 -11.20 23.47
N GLU A 67 8.89 -11.26 23.58
CA GLU A 67 9.71 -10.16 24.11
C GLU A 67 9.60 -8.90 23.24
N PHE A 68 9.63 -9.06 21.91
CA PHE A 68 9.43 -7.96 20.97
C PHE A 68 8.05 -7.31 21.14
N LEU A 69 6.98 -8.10 21.12
CA LEU A 69 5.60 -7.62 21.25
C LEU A 69 5.36 -6.92 22.58
N LYS A 70 5.92 -7.42 23.70
CA LYS A 70 5.82 -6.78 25.02
C LYS A 70 6.32 -5.33 25.03
N ARG A 71 7.33 -4.99 24.22
CA ARG A 71 7.83 -3.61 24.11
C ARG A 71 6.86 -2.68 23.37
N LEU A 72 5.94 -3.25 22.59
CA LEU A 72 4.93 -2.54 21.81
C LEU A 72 3.54 -2.57 22.46
N GLU A 73 3.33 -3.35 23.54
CA GLU A 73 1.99 -3.51 24.13
C GLU A 73 1.39 -2.19 24.64
N TRP A 74 2.21 -1.19 24.96
CA TRP A 74 1.73 0.14 25.34
C TRP A 74 0.94 0.83 24.22
N LEU A 75 1.17 0.47 22.94
CA LEU A 75 0.43 0.98 21.79
C LEU A 75 -1.06 0.68 21.85
N ARG A 76 -1.50 -0.34 22.59
CA ARG A 76 -2.94 -0.65 22.75
C ARG A 76 -3.75 0.46 23.40
N GLY A 77 -3.11 1.29 24.22
CA GLY A 77 -3.75 2.43 24.88
C GLY A 77 -3.53 3.76 24.15
N GLU A 78 -2.72 3.76 23.09
CA GLU A 78 -2.44 4.95 22.30
C GLU A 78 -3.62 5.24 21.36
N LYS A 79 -3.97 6.51 21.22
CA LYS A 79 -5.07 6.97 20.36
C LYS A 79 -4.57 7.68 19.12
N ASP A 80 -3.34 8.17 19.15
CA ASP A 80 -2.70 8.80 18.01
C ASP A 80 -2.18 7.74 17.03
N SER A 81 -2.93 7.55 15.93
CA SER A 81 -2.58 6.61 14.86
C SER A 81 -1.19 6.90 14.27
N LEU A 82 -0.79 8.17 14.12
CA LEU A 82 0.53 8.51 13.57
C LEU A 82 1.64 8.07 14.53
N LYS A 83 1.42 8.21 15.84
CA LYS A 83 2.36 7.72 16.85
C LYS A 83 2.48 6.20 16.84
N ILE A 84 1.37 5.48 16.67
CA ILE A 84 1.38 4.02 16.51
C ILE A 84 2.15 3.61 15.25
N LEU A 85 1.83 4.21 14.10
CA LEU A 85 2.52 3.93 12.83
C LEU A 85 4.01 4.25 12.92
N SER A 86 4.38 5.39 13.51
CA SER A 86 5.79 5.78 13.66
C SER A 86 6.56 4.83 14.57
N GLU A 87 5.94 4.34 15.65
CA GLU A 87 6.60 3.39 16.53
C GLU A 87 6.81 2.03 15.85
N ILE A 88 5.79 1.52 15.13
CA ILE A 88 5.90 0.27 14.36
C ILE A 88 7.03 0.38 13.32
N GLN A 89 7.03 1.48 12.56
CA GLN A 89 8.05 1.81 11.57
C GLN A 89 9.46 1.77 12.17
N LYS A 90 9.69 2.55 13.25
CA LYS A 90 11.00 2.65 13.91
C LYS A 90 11.44 1.34 14.55
N SER A 91 10.54 0.67 15.25
CA SER A 91 10.83 -0.59 15.95
C SER A 91 11.29 -1.67 14.98
N LEU A 92 10.62 -1.80 13.83
CA LEU A 92 11.03 -2.77 12.82
C LEU A 92 12.28 -2.29 12.07
N ASN A 93 12.37 -1.04 11.62
CA ASN A 93 13.54 -0.52 10.89
C ASN A 93 14.85 -0.54 11.72
N SER A 94 14.79 -0.78 13.03
CA SER A 94 15.98 -1.06 13.85
C SER A 94 16.65 -2.40 13.54
N PHE A 95 15.95 -3.30 12.83
CA PHE A 95 16.47 -4.58 12.37
C PHE A 95 17.33 -4.43 11.11
N LYS A 96 18.13 -5.45 10.83
CA LYS A 96 19.09 -5.42 9.72
C LYS A 96 18.39 -5.74 8.41
N TYR A 97 18.61 -4.93 7.37
CA TYR A 97 18.30 -5.32 6.00
C TYR A 97 19.26 -6.41 5.52
N VAL A 98 18.72 -7.54 5.07
CA VAL A 98 19.47 -8.70 4.58
C VAL A 98 18.83 -9.15 3.27
N PRO A 99 19.45 -8.86 2.10
CA PRO A 99 18.89 -9.29 0.82
C PRO A 99 18.95 -10.81 0.68
N GLU A 100 17.90 -11.40 0.11
CA GLU A 100 17.85 -12.84 -0.15
C GLU A 100 18.22 -13.20 -1.59
N VAL A 101 18.69 -14.43 -1.81
CA VAL A 101 19.05 -14.97 -3.14
C VAL A 101 17.84 -15.67 -3.79
N VAL A 102 16.91 -16.15 -2.96
CA VAL A 102 15.67 -16.79 -3.37
C VAL A 102 14.57 -16.07 -2.61
N ASP A 103 13.62 -15.49 -3.34
CA ASP A 103 12.50 -14.72 -2.79
C ASP A 103 11.67 -15.60 -1.83
N HIS A 104 11.69 -15.23 -0.55
CA HIS A 104 10.92 -15.87 0.51
C HIS A 104 10.41 -14.83 1.50
N TRP A 105 9.09 -14.69 1.59
CA TRP A 105 8.47 -13.77 2.54
C TRP A 105 8.45 -14.39 3.94
N ASN A 106 9.30 -13.89 4.83
CA ASN A 106 9.34 -14.26 6.23
C ASN A 106 8.03 -13.89 6.93
N THR A 107 7.65 -14.71 7.91
CA THR A 107 6.66 -14.29 8.92
C THR A 107 7.25 -13.23 9.86
N ILE A 108 6.40 -12.57 10.64
CA ILE A 108 6.86 -11.67 11.71
C ILE A 108 7.74 -12.41 12.74
N GLY A 109 7.43 -13.67 13.06
CA GLY A 109 8.26 -14.50 13.94
C GLY A 109 9.64 -14.75 13.34
N GLN A 110 9.72 -15.11 12.06
CA GLN A 110 10.99 -15.27 11.35
C GLN A 110 11.78 -13.96 11.33
N THR A 111 11.16 -12.85 10.95
CA THR A 111 11.79 -11.51 10.89
C THR A 111 12.38 -11.11 12.25
N VAL A 112 11.62 -11.28 13.34
CA VAL A 112 12.08 -10.97 14.71
C VAL A 112 13.17 -11.95 15.17
N ASN A 113 13.06 -13.23 14.83
CA ASN A 113 14.06 -14.23 15.21
C ASN A 113 15.41 -14.01 14.54
N ASN A 114 15.37 -13.65 13.26
CA ASN A 114 16.52 -13.31 12.42
C ASN A 114 17.09 -11.92 12.77
N GLY A 115 16.26 -11.05 13.34
CA GLY A 115 16.59 -9.65 13.61
C GLY A 115 16.74 -8.85 12.32
N GLY A 116 15.99 -9.21 11.28
CA GLY A 116 16.14 -8.69 9.93
C GLY A 116 15.43 -9.52 8.87
N GLY A 117 15.54 -9.02 7.63
CA GLY A 117 14.92 -9.53 6.41
C GLY A 117 15.15 -8.55 5.25
N ASP A 118 14.51 -8.75 4.11
CA ASP A 118 14.44 -7.77 3.03
C ASP A 118 13.07 -7.08 2.96
N CYS A 119 12.75 -6.39 1.85
CA CYS A 119 11.69 -5.38 1.84
C CYS A 119 10.30 -5.96 2.16
N GLU A 120 10.00 -7.14 1.63
CA GLU A 120 8.76 -7.89 1.86
C GLU A 120 8.61 -8.32 3.31
N ASP A 121 9.69 -8.74 3.96
CA ASP A 121 9.70 -9.20 5.35
C ASP A 121 9.32 -8.06 6.29
N PHE A 122 9.92 -6.88 6.05
CA PHE A 122 9.55 -5.68 6.76
C PHE A 122 8.10 -5.29 6.47
N ALA A 123 7.65 -5.37 5.21
CA ALA A 123 6.28 -5.03 4.84
C ALA A 123 5.27 -5.94 5.54
N VAL A 124 5.47 -7.26 5.52
CA VAL A 124 4.64 -8.25 6.22
C VAL A 124 4.61 -7.96 7.72
N ALA A 125 5.76 -7.81 8.36
CA ALA A 125 5.84 -7.53 9.80
C ALA A 125 5.10 -6.24 10.18
N LYS A 126 5.28 -5.16 9.39
CA LYS A 126 4.60 -3.87 9.59
C LYS A 126 3.09 -4.02 9.43
N ALA A 127 2.61 -4.63 8.35
CA ALA A 127 1.18 -4.79 8.09
C ALA A 127 0.48 -5.57 9.20
N VAL A 128 1.11 -6.63 9.72
CA VAL A 128 0.55 -7.44 10.81
C VAL A 128 0.47 -6.63 12.11
N LEU A 129 1.50 -5.86 12.46
CA LEU A 129 1.48 -5.00 13.64
C LEU A 129 0.45 -3.87 13.51
N VAL A 130 0.34 -3.24 12.34
CA VAL A 130 -0.69 -2.23 12.08
C VAL A 130 -2.08 -2.84 12.22
N SER A 131 -2.31 -4.02 11.66
CA SER A 131 -3.59 -4.74 11.79
C SER A 131 -3.94 -5.05 13.26
N LYS A 132 -2.93 -5.35 14.09
CA LYS A 132 -3.07 -5.61 15.53
C LYS A 132 -3.40 -4.35 16.34
N PHE A 133 -2.74 -3.23 16.06
CA PHE A 133 -2.81 -2.01 16.89
C PHE A 133 -3.78 -0.95 16.36
N ILE A 134 -4.14 -0.99 15.08
CA ILE A 134 -5.12 -0.09 14.45
C ILE A 134 -6.17 -0.94 13.71
N PRO A 135 -7.17 -1.49 14.43
CA PRO A 135 -8.16 -2.41 13.86
C PRO A 135 -9.02 -1.84 12.73
N ASP A 136 -9.19 -0.52 12.69
CA ASP A 136 -10.03 0.16 11.70
C ASP A 136 -9.23 0.71 10.50
N ALA A 137 -7.90 0.56 10.49
CA ALA A 137 -7.08 1.00 9.37
C ALA A 137 -7.30 0.13 8.13
N GLU A 138 -7.34 0.75 6.95
CA GLU A 138 -7.17 0.04 5.68
C GLU A 138 -5.67 -0.17 5.44
N ILE A 139 -5.28 -1.40 5.11
CA ILE A 139 -3.88 -1.81 5.07
C ILE A 139 -3.65 -2.58 3.78
N PHE A 140 -2.69 -2.12 3.00
CA PHE A 140 -2.28 -2.72 1.75
C PHE A 140 -0.81 -3.13 1.83
N LEU A 141 -0.53 -4.41 1.58
CA LEU A 141 0.81 -4.84 1.22
C LEU A 141 1.00 -4.53 -0.25
N VAL A 142 2.05 -3.79 -0.58
CA VAL A 142 2.23 -3.23 -1.92
C VAL A 142 3.59 -3.62 -2.46
N GLN A 143 3.62 -4.17 -3.66
CA GLN A 143 4.84 -4.27 -4.46
C GLN A 143 4.84 -3.20 -5.55
N GLY A 144 6.01 -2.64 -5.78
CA GLY A 144 6.20 -1.61 -6.79
C GLY A 144 7.64 -1.53 -7.27
N PHE A 145 7.84 -0.67 -8.25
CA PHE A 145 9.16 -0.32 -8.74
C PHE A 145 9.70 0.90 -8.01
N LYS A 146 10.89 0.80 -7.43
CA LYS A 146 11.54 1.90 -6.74
C LYS A 146 12.47 2.66 -7.68
N LYS A 147 12.09 3.90 -8.01
CA LYS A 147 12.78 4.74 -9.01
C LYS A 147 14.25 4.99 -8.70
N SER A 148 14.63 5.05 -7.42
CA SER A 148 16.00 5.39 -7.01
C SER A 148 17.00 4.25 -7.20
N SER A 149 16.54 3.00 -7.09
CA SER A 149 17.39 1.80 -7.20
C SER A 149 17.19 1.04 -8.50
N ASP A 150 16.15 1.38 -9.28
CA ASP A 150 15.78 0.67 -10.51
C ASP A 150 15.44 -0.82 -10.24
N ASP A 151 14.81 -1.09 -9.09
CA ASP A 151 14.53 -2.45 -8.60
C ASP A 151 13.13 -2.57 -7.99
N ASN A 152 12.65 -3.79 -7.82
CA ASN A 152 11.42 -4.09 -7.10
C ASN A 152 11.55 -3.73 -5.62
N HIS A 153 10.44 -3.31 -5.02
CA HIS A 153 10.38 -2.92 -3.62
C HIS A 153 9.00 -3.20 -3.04
N ALA A 154 8.97 -3.65 -1.78
CA ALA A 154 7.76 -3.88 -1.04
C ALA A 154 7.60 -2.87 0.11
N VAL A 155 6.39 -2.35 0.27
CA VAL A 155 6.02 -1.41 1.35
C VAL A 155 4.65 -1.74 1.91
N VAL A 156 4.27 -1.07 2.99
CA VAL A 156 2.87 -1.05 3.47
C VAL A 156 2.28 0.33 3.22
N ILE A 157 1.10 0.36 2.61
CA ILE A 157 0.27 1.56 2.55
C ILE A 157 -0.84 1.42 3.57
N VAL A 158 -1.00 2.42 4.43
CA VAL A 158 -1.98 2.44 5.51
C VAL A 158 -2.82 3.71 5.43
N LYS A 159 -4.14 3.56 5.37
CA LYS A 159 -5.08 4.66 5.53
C LYS A 159 -5.64 4.65 6.94
N VAL A 160 -5.47 5.78 7.62
CA VAL A 160 -6.05 6.06 8.93
C VAL A 160 -6.80 7.38 8.85
N GLU A 161 -8.09 7.36 9.20
CA GLU A 161 -8.97 8.51 9.06
C GLU A 161 -8.99 9.06 7.62
N LYS A 162 -8.38 10.24 7.39
CA LYS A 162 -8.32 10.91 6.09
C LYS A 162 -6.92 10.93 5.48
N GLU A 163 -5.94 10.37 6.17
CA GLU A 163 -4.54 10.43 5.77
C GLU A 163 -4.04 9.04 5.36
N VAL A 164 -3.15 9.03 4.38
CA VAL A 164 -2.59 7.83 3.78
C VAL A 164 -1.08 7.86 3.93
N PHE A 165 -0.53 6.83 4.54
CA PHE A 165 0.89 6.73 4.84
C PHE A 165 1.53 5.55 4.14
N VAL A 166 2.79 5.73 3.71
CA VAL A 166 3.68 4.68 3.26
C VAL A 166 4.68 4.37 4.38
N LEU A 167 4.70 3.11 4.79
CA LEU A 167 5.67 2.56 5.74
C LEU A 167 6.70 1.73 4.96
N ASP A 168 7.96 2.17 5.01
CA ASP A 168 9.03 1.70 4.13
C ASP A 168 10.31 1.35 4.93
N ASN A 169 10.94 0.20 4.73
CA ASN A 169 12.16 -0.14 5.49
C ASN A 169 13.36 0.77 5.19
N ASP A 170 13.35 1.49 4.07
CA ASP A 170 14.46 2.36 3.66
C ASP A 170 14.36 3.80 4.21
N ARG A 171 13.30 4.12 4.94
CA ARG A 171 13.06 5.45 5.52
C ARG A 171 12.61 5.32 6.96
N ASN A 172 13.14 6.11 7.89
CA ASN A 172 12.69 6.03 9.29
C ASN A 172 11.45 6.87 9.57
N GLU A 173 11.16 7.82 8.69
CA GLU A 173 9.96 8.65 8.73
C GLU A 173 8.78 7.97 8.02
N LEU A 174 7.57 8.31 8.47
CA LEU A 174 6.37 8.01 7.69
C LEU A 174 6.33 8.95 6.49
N VAL A 175 5.98 8.43 5.33
CA VAL A 175 5.79 9.22 4.11
C VAL A 175 4.30 9.38 3.86
N ILE A 176 3.82 10.59 3.61
CA ILE A 176 2.45 10.81 3.13
C ILE A 176 2.39 10.28 1.70
N ALA A 177 1.40 9.45 1.38
CA ALA A 177 1.36 8.73 0.10
C ALA A 177 1.25 9.67 -1.12
N GLU A 178 0.66 10.86 -0.96
CA GLU A 178 0.63 11.92 -1.99
C GLU A 178 2.03 12.47 -2.30
N ASP A 179 2.91 12.52 -1.30
CA ASP A 179 4.29 12.97 -1.41
C ASP A 179 5.25 11.83 -1.80
N CYS A 180 4.75 10.59 -1.94
CA CYS A 180 5.56 9.43 -2.30
C CYS A 180 5.85 9.44 -3.81
N ASP A 181 6.97 10.05 -4.18
CA ASP A 181 7.40 10.19 -5.57
C ASP A 181 8.34 9.08 -6.06
N TYR A 182 8.78 8.18 -5.17
CA TYR A 182 9.85 7.22 -5.46
C TYR A 182 9.36 5.79 -5.76
N LEU A 183 8.10 5.48 -5.49
CA LEU A 183 7.50 4.16 -5.69
C LEU A 183 6.44 4.21 -6.80
N ILE A 184 6.50 3.25 -7.71
CA ILE A 184 5.45 3.02 -8.72
C ILE A 184 4.80 1.66 -8.42
N PRO A 185 3.63 1.62 -7.78
CA PRO A 185 3.01 0.36 -7.39
C PRO A 185 2.48 -0.41 -8.61
N TYR A 186 2.64 -1.73 -8.62
CA TYR A 186 2.09 -2.63 -9.65
C TYR A 186 1.20 -3.74 -9.08
N LEU A 187 1.33 -4.05 -7.79
CA LEU A 187 0.51 -5.02 -7.08
C LEU A 187 0.18 -4.48 -5.69
N ALA A 188 -1.08 -4.61 -5.29
CA ALA A 188 -1.49 -4.38 -3.91
C ALA A 188 -2.40 -5.51 -3.41
N ILE A 189 -2.27 -5.82 -2.12
CA ILE A 189 -3.09 -6.81 -1.43
C ILE A 189 -3.74 -6.12 -0.25
N ASN A 190 -5.07 -5.98 -0.26
CA ASN A 190 -5.79 -5.53 0.92
C ASN A 190 -5.78 -6.69 1.93
N VAL A 191 -5.07 -6.51 3.04
CA VAL A 191 -4.80 -7.62 3.97
C VAL A 191 -6.01 -8.02 4.82
N ARG A 192 -7.09 -7.24 4.79
CA ARG A 192 -8.34 -7.53 5.51
C ARG A 192 -9.33 -8.27 4.63
N SER A 193 -9.55 -7.78 3.41
CA SER A 193 -10.44 -8.42 2.44
C SER A 193 -9.75 -9.54 1.65
N GLU A 194 -8.43 -9.66 1.77
CA GLU A 194 -7.58 -10.61 1.04
C GLU A 194 -7.72 -10.44 -0.48
N SER A 195 -8.07 -9.23 -0.92
CA SER A 195 -8.29 -8.88 -2.32
C SER A 195 -7.00 -8.39 -2.96
N PHE A 196 -6.77 -8.79 -4.21
CA PHE A 196 -5.57 -8.46 -4.99
C PHE A 196 -5.91 -7.45 -6.09
N PHE A 197 -5.01 -6.49 -6.28
CA PHE A 197 -5.14 -5.41 -7.24
C PHE A 197 -3.90 -5.36 -8.12
N ILE A 198 -4.06 -5.59 -9.42
CA ILE A 198 -3.00 -5.34 -10.40
C ILE A 198 -3.13 -3.91 -10.87
N LEU A 199 -2.07 -3.12 -10.65
CA LEU A 199 -2.01 -1.73 -11.07
C LEU A 199 -1.18 -1.65 -12.35
N SER A 200 -1.63 -0.85 -13.30
CA SER A 200 -0.92 -0.68 -14.57
C SER A 200 0.25 0.30 -14.37
N PRO A 201 1.52 -0.15 -14.44
CA PRO A 201 2.68 0.71 -14.22
C PRO A 201 2.87 1.76 -15.33
N GLU A 202 2.31 1.52 -16.53
CA GLU A 202 2.35 2.46 -17.66
C GLU A 202 1.72 3.82 -17.31
N LYS A 203 0.85 3.84 -16.31
CA LYS A 203 0.09 5.03 -15.90
C LYS A 203 0.76 5.80 -14.75
N LYS A 204 1.95 5.36 -14.27
CA LYS A 204 2.72 6.00 -13.19
C LYS A 204 1.81 6.47 -12.04
N GLN A 205 1.05 5.55 -11.46
CA GLN A 205 0.06 5.89 -10.45
C GLN A 205 0.72 6.33 -9.14
N PRO A 206 0.22 7.38 -8.46
CA PRO A 206 0.71 7.74 -7.14
C PRO A 206 0.29 6.69 -6.10
N ALA A 207 1.07 6.55 -5.03
CA ALA A 207 0.77 5.61 -3.95
C ALA A 207 -0.58 5.91 -3.26
N SER A 208 -1.03 7.17 -3.25
CA SER A 208 -2.31 7.60 -2.66
C SER A 208 -3.54 6.94 -3.27
N LEU A 209 -3.49 6.58 -4.55
CA LEU A 209 -4.62 6.03 -5.32
C LEU A 209 -5.07 4.64 -4.82
N LEU A 210 -4.20 3.90 -4.12
CA LEU A 210 -4.56 2.62 -3.49
C LEU A 210 -5.50 2.78 -2.30
N ALA A 211 -5.45 3.93 -1.62
CA ALA A 211 -6.24 4.20 -0.42
C ALA A 211 -7.60 4.85 -0.72
N GLU A 212 -7.83 5.26 -1.97
CA GLU A 212 -9.13 5.70 -2.47
C GLU A 212 -10.05 4.53 -2.85
N TYR A 213 -9.58 3.28 -2.72
CA TYR A 213 -10.38 2.09 -2.95
C TYR A 213 -11.45 1.91 -1.85
N GLU A 214 -12.61 2.54 -2.05
CA GLU A 214 -13.83 2.18 -1.31
C GLU A 214 -14.40 0.89 -1.92
N GLY A 215 -14.17 -0.24 -1.24
CA GLY A 215 -14.64 -1.56 -1.68
C GLY A 215 -16.11 -1.53 -2.13
N LYS A 216 -16.32 -1.71 -3.44
CA LYS A 216 -17.61 -2.03 -4.04
C LYS A 216 -17.84 -3.53 -4.04
#